data_AF-A0A0A7LMN1-F1
#
_entry.id   AF-A0A0A7LMN1-F1
#
_cell.length_a   1.000
_cell.length_b   1.000
_cell.length_c   1.000
_cell.angle_alpha   90.00
_cell.angle_beta   90.00
_cell.angle_gamma   90.00
#
_symmetry.space_group_name_H-M   'P 1'
#
loop_
_entity.id
_entity.type
_entity.pdbx_description
1 polymer ?
#
loop_
_entity_poly.entity_id
_entity_poly.type
_entity_poly.pdbx_seq_one_letter_code
_entity_poly.pdbx_strand_id
1 'polypeptide(L)'
;MLLCLLLILGGTGRAFAQTYILNEDFSSASGTTPPTGWLNSAGSGPATDKWHFDNPGGRNINYPFSGSFAIFDSENYSTDGGKETATLETRFFDASVSQNTVLYFDHFFAGGKGGKGMVEVFNGFIWQFVASYSDSTANPQSEVYNISSLVRGATGAKVRFRWEGNNSHYWAIDNIRIYAPLPLDAGISALDAPSMPFKAGTQPIQIRLTNFGANTLSKTTIGWSVNNVVQTAYNWTGNLALGMSANDVKIGTYAFPAGKPVQLKVWQSKPNGLNDPNVQNDTLAVTLYSSLCGLYTIGGTNPDFQNFTEAVTALNNAGVGCGVTFRVRNGSYNEQVKLGQISGASATAPIVFESESGDSTKVALHYQETNPSNDYTLVLEGTDYITFRKLGILRSNGQSGSSAVIIRNGAHHVSFRNTQLNRVSSPGTSCDSVLTFAGNAVTGGIFLANLSTQPASRVAITGNTFTSPYSASESSIGLSYTTGALVQGNTVAPSINSGSEVTSVNVTNSSNPKINNNHLFAYGYYSTYGVIVSSTVNAEISDNTIQGGCYSSSGYSSYGIQVRGVAA
;
A
#
# COMPACT_ATOMS: atom_id res chain seq x y z
N MET A 1 12.87 -7.25 9.27
CA MET A 1 13.09 -8.58 9.87
C MET A 1 12.50 -8.54 11.28
N LEU A 2 11.23 -8.96 11.44
CA LEU A 2 10.56 -9.00 12.73
C LEU A 2 9.89 -10.36 12.85
N LEU A 3 10.53 -11.24 13.60
CA LEU A 3 10.12 -12.61 13.88
C LEU A 3 9.11 -12.55 15.04
N CYS A 4 7.84 -12.83 14.77
CA CYS A 4 6.81 -12.91 15.79
C CYS A 4 6.91 -14.30 16.46
N LEU A 5 7.55 -14.35 17.63
CA LEU A 5 7.69 -15.55 18.45
C LEU A 5 6.39 -15.71 19.28
N LEU A 6 5.54 -16.67 18.89
CA LEU A 6 4.32 -17.00 19.63
C LEU A 6 4.69 -17.87 20.84
N LEU A 7 4.69 -17.28 22.03
CA LEU A 7 4.79 -18.01 23.29
C LEU A 7 3.42 -18.62 23.63
N ILE A 8 3.28 -19.95 23.53
CA ILE A 8 2.11 -20.67 24.04
C ILE A 8 2.35 -20.99 25.51
N LEU A 9 1.75 -20.19 26.39
CA LEU A 9 1.61 -20.52 27.82
C LEU A 9 0.37 -21.40 28.01
N GLY A 10 0.60 -22.62 28.50
CA GLY A 10 -0.44 -23.60 28.80
C GLY A 10 -1.34 -23.13 29.93
N GLY A 11 -2.61 -22.91 29.61
CA GLY A 11 -3.72 -22.81 30.56
C GLY A 11 -4.83 -23.75 30.11
N THR A 12 -5.25 -24.65 31.00
CA THR A 12 -6.35 -25.60 30.78
C THR A 12 -7.69 -24.87 30.78
N GLY A 13 -8.00 -24.18 29.68
CA GLY A 13 -9.35 -23.82 29.28
C GLY A 13 -9.64 -24.58 28.00
N ARG A 14 -10.66 -25.43 27.98
CA ARG A 14 -11.14 -26.01 26.71
C ARG A 14 -11.70 -24.86 25.87
N ALA A 15 -10.88 -24.32 24.98
CA ALA A 15 -11.37 -23.47 23.90
C ALA A 15 -12.26 -24.35 23.02
N PHE A 16 -13.55 -24.05 22.94
CA PHE A 16 -14.46 -24.68 22.00
C PHE A 16 -14.18 -24.09 20.62
N ALA A 17 -13.15 -24.61 19.95
CA ALA A 17 -12.93 -24.32 18.54
C ALA A 17 -13.84 -25.20 17.68
N GLN A 18 -14.15 -24.72 16.47
CA GLN A 18 -14.85 -25.49 15.46
C GLN A 18 -14.11 -26.82 15.19
N THR A 19 -14.82 -27.95 15.15
CA THR A 19 -14.18 -29.26 14.99
C THR A 19 -14.13 -29.61 13.50
N TYR A 20 -12.93 -29.65 12.93
CA TYR A 20 -12.72 -30.15 11.56
C TYR A 20 -12.84 -31.66 11.51
N ILE A 21 -13.75 -32.15 10.68
CA ILE A 21 -13.92 -33.56 10.32
C ILE A 21 -12.95 -33.90 9.17
N LEU A 22 -12.79 -32.95 8.24
CA LEU A 22 -11.83 -32.99 7.14
C LEU A 22 -11.31 -31.56 6.90
N ASN A 23 -10.01 -31.41 6.67
CA ASN A 23 -9.37 -30.17 6.25
C ASN A 23 -8.26 -30.54 5.26
N GLU A 24 -8.31 -29.99 4.06
CA GLU A 24 -7.42 -30.30 2.94
C GLU A 24 -7.06 -29.03 2.18
N ASP A 25 -5.78 -28.84 1.91
CA ASP A 25 -5.21 -27.72 1.15
C ASP A 25 -4.37 -28.20 -0.06
N PHE A 26 -4.42 -29.50 -0.37
CA PHE A 26 -3.69 -30.15 -1.45
C PHE A 26 -2.17 -30.00 -1.41
N SER A 27 -1.58 -29.51 -0.32
CA SER A 27 -0.13 -29.34 -0.17
C SER A 27 0.67 -30.64 -0.32
N SER A 28 0.02 -31.80 -0.12
CA SER A 28 0.61 -33.13 -0.29
C SER A 28 0.35 -33.78 -1.65
N ALA A 29 -0.43 -33.13 -2.52
CA ALA A 29 -0.79 -33.64 -3.84
C ALA A 29 0.23 -33.23 -4.92
N SER A 30 0.31 -34.01 -6.00
CA SER A 30 1.25 -33.73 -7.11
C SER A 30 0.80 -34.39 -8.42
N GLY A 31 0.93 -33.68 -9.54
CA GLY A 31 0.53 -34.20 -10.85
C GLY A 31 -0.94 -34.59 -10.86
N THR A 32 -1.26 -35.86 -11.11
CA THR A 32 -2.63 -36.41 -10.98
C THR A 32 -2.86 -37.19 -9.69
N THR A 33 -1.87 -37.24 -8.80
CA THR A 33 -1.91 -37.99 -7.53
C THR A 33 -2.53 -37.12 -6.44
N PRO A 34 -3.74 -37.45 -5.96
CA PRO A 34 -4.38 -36.67 -4.91
C PRO A 34 -3.80 -37.02 -3.52
N PRO A 35 -4.16 -36.27 -2.47
CA PRO A 35 -3.77 -36.59 -1.09
C PRO A 35 -4.20 -38.00 -0.68
N THR A 36 -3.54 -38.56 0.33
CA THR A 36 -3.81 -39.95 0.77
C THR A 36 -5.29 -40.16 1.11
N GLY A 37 -5.89 -41.20 0.49
CA GLY A 37 -7.27 -41.59 0.71
C GLY A 37 -8.30 -40.86 -0.16
N TRP A 38 -7.90 -39.82 -0.90
CA TRP A 38 -8.73 -39.22 -1.93
C TRP A 38 -8.72 -40.07 -3.21
N LEU A 39 -9.78 -39.97 -4.00
CA LEU A 39 -9.91 -40.68 -5.28
C LEU A 39 -10.03 -39.69 -6.42
N ASN A 40 -9.18 -39.84 -7.44
CA ASN A 40 -9.18 -39.03 -8.65
C ASN A 40 -9.42 -39.93 -9.86
N SER A 41 -10.59 -39.79 -10.49
CA SER A 41 -11.09 -40.72 -11.51
C SER A 41 -11.60 -39.99 -12.75
N ALA A 42 -11.22 -40.50 -13.91
CA ALA A 42 -11.87 -40.20 -15.18
C ALA A 42 -13.19 -40.99 -15.25
N GLY A 43 -14.28 -40.33 -15.65
CA GLY A 43 -15.58 -40.95 -15.92
C GLY A 43 -15.70 -41.30 -17.40
N SER A 44 -16.49 -40.54 -18.17
CA SER A 44 -16.43 -40.60 -19.64
C SER A 44 -15.24 -39.80 -20.17
N GLY A 45 -14.57 -40.32 -21.20
CA GLY A 45 -13.35 -39.73 -21.78
C GLY A 45 -12.10 -40.59 -21.57
N PRO A 46 -10.93 -40.11 -22.00
CA PRO A 46 -9.65 -40.79 -21.79
C PRO A 46 -9.31 -40.97 -20.31
N ALA A 47 -8.57 -42.03 -19.98
CA ALA A 47 -8.13 -42.29 -18.60
C ALA A 47 -7.19 -41.20 -18.03
N THR A 48 -6.67 -40.33 -18.89
CA THR A 48 -5.85 -39.16 -18.56
C THR A 48 -6.66 -37.97 -18.05
N ASP A 49 -7.97 -37.97 -18.26
CA ASP A 49 -8.85 -36.84 -17.93
C ASP A 49 -9.16 -36.84 -16.44
N LYS A 50 -8.17 -36.38 -15.69
CA LYS A 50 -8.17 -36.34 -14.22
C LYS A 50 -7.99 -34.91 -13.73
N TRP A 51 -8.28 -34.72 -12.46
CA TRP A 51 -7.87 -33.50 -11.77
C TRP A 51 -6.34 -33.47 -11.64
N HIS A 52 -5.78 -32.28 -11.74
CA HIS A 52 -4.35 -32.02 -11.66
C HIS A 52 -4.02 -31.13 -10.47
N PHE A 53 -2.80 -31.26 -9.94
CA PHE A 53 -2.29 -30.52 -8.79
C PHE A 53 -1.03 -29.71 -9.11
N ASP A 54 -0.64 -29.70 -10.39
CA ASP A 54 0.57 -29.08 -10.94
C ASP A 54 0.28 -27.89 -11.87
N ASN A 55 -0.98 -27.43 -11.93
CA ASN A 55 -1.45 -26.33 -12.79
C ASN A 55 -0.89 -26.39 -14.23
N PRO A 56 -1.18 -27.46 -14.97
CA PRO A 56 -0.50 -27.76 -16.24
C PRO A 56 -0.76 -26.74 -17.35
N GLY A 57 -1.91 -26.06 -17.33
CA GLY A 57 -2.21 -24.97 -18.26
C GLY A 57 -1.65 -23.60 -17.84
N GLY A 58 -0.88 -23.53 -16.75
CA GLY A 58 -0.27 -22.28 -16.26
C GLY A 58 -1.29 -21.19 -15.94
N ARG A 59 -2.47 -21.57 -15.41
CA ARG A 59 -3.57 -20.63 -15.15
C ARG A 59 -3.19 -19.69 -14.01
N ASN A 60 -3.47 -18.40 -14.20
CA ASN A 60 -3.22 -17.39 -13.18
C ASN A 60 -4.42 -17.33 -12.22
N ILE A 61 -4.26 -17.90 -11.03
CA ILE A 61 -5.28 -17.98 -9.99
C ILE A 61 -4.79 -17.19 -8.78
N ASN A 62 -5.54 -16.15 -8.41
CA ASN A 62 -5.19 -15.26 -7.32
C ASN A 62 -5.61 -15.85 -5.95
N TYR A 63 -5.29 -15.13 -4.87
CA TYR A 63 -5.80 -15.40 -3.52
C TYR A 63 -7.33 -15.66 -3.52
N PRO A 64 -7.87 -16.61 -2.72
CA PRO A 64 -7.28 -17.30 -1.57
C PRO A 64 -6.48 -18.57 -1.85
N PHE A 65 -6.25 -18.90 -3.13
CA PHE A 65 -5.41 -20.04 -3.50
C PHE A 65 -3.95 -19.79 -3.11
N SER A 66 -3.30 -20.78 -2.49
CA SER A 66 -1.87 -20.70 -2.15
C SER A 66 -1.23 -22.07 -2.18
N GLY A 67 -0.05 -22.19 -2.79
CA GLY A 67 0.61 -23.48 -2.95
C GLY A 67 -0.05 -24.35 -4.03
N SER A 68 -0.10 -25.66 -3.78
CA SER A 68 -0.76 -26.62 -4.68
C SER A 68 -2.27 -26.55 -4.53
N PHE A 69 -3.01 -26.69 -5.63
CA PHE A 69 -4.47 -26.72 -5.65
C PHE A 69 -4.96 -27.71 -6.70
N ALA A 70 -6.20 -28.18 -6.60
CA ALA A 70 -6.78 -29.06 -7.62
C ALA A 70 -7.36 -28.25 -8.78
N ILE A 71 -7.06 -28.64 -10.01
CA ILE A 71 -7.62 -28.03 -11.22
C ILE A 71 -7.98 -29.10 -12.24
N PHE A 72 -9.18 -29.01 -12.80
CA PHE A 72 -9.50 -29.68 -14.05
C PHE A 72 -9.40 -28.67 -15.19
N ASP A 73 -8.36 -28.79 -16.02
CA ASP A 73 -8.13 -27.92 -17.18
C ASP A 73 -8.54 -28.64 -18.47
N SER A 74 -9.80 -28.47 -18.85
CA SER A 74 -10.40 -29.14 -20.00
C SER A 74 -9.74 -28.73 -21.31
N GLU A 75 -9.21 -27.50 -21.43
CA GLU A 75 -8.49 -27.06 -22.64
C GLU A 75 -7.12 -27.74 -22.81
N ASN A 76 -6.59 -28.37 -21.76
CA ASN A 76 -5.30 -29.05 -21.82
C ASN A 76 -5.42 -30.59 -21.95
N TYR A 77 -6.50 -31.19 -21.44
CA TYR A 77 -6.64 -32.66 -21.42
C TYR A 77 -7.93 -33.21 -22.04
N SER A 78 -9.00 -32.41 -22.17
CA SER A 78 -10.30 -32.88 -22.68
C SER A 78 -10.59 -32.20 -24.03
N THR A 79 -9.89 -32.69 -25.07
CA THR A 79 -9.93 -32.15 -26.43
C THR A 79 -10.29 -33.21 -27.49
N ASP A 80 -10.76 -34.39 -27.09
CA ASP A 80 -10.90 -35.55 -28.00
C ASP A 80 -12.25 -35.60 -28.74
N GLY A 81 -13.13 -34.62 -28.50
CA GLY A 81 -14.37 -34.39 -29.24
C GLY A 81 -15.63 -34.98 -28.61
N GLY A 82 -15.51 -35.79 -27.55
CA GLY A 82 -16.66 -36.26 -26.74
C GLY A 82 -16.87 -35.41 -25.48
N LYS A 83 -18.02 -35.45 -24.81
CA LYS A 83 -18.17 -34.79 -23.50
C LYS A 83 -17.49 -35.64 -22.43
N GLU A 84 -16.47 -35.11 -21.77
CA GLU A 84 -15.73 -35.83 -20.74
C GLU A 84 -16.22 -35.47 -19.33
N THR A 85 -16.01 -36.39 -18.39
CA THR A 85 -16.33 -36.18 -16.98
C THR A 85 -15.16 -36.62 -16.11
N ALA A 86 -14.82 -35.84 -15.09
CA ALA A 86 -13.79 -36.20 -14.13
C ALA A 86 -14.25 -35.91 -12.71
N THR A 87 -13.90 -36.78 -11.77
CA THR A 87 -14.31 -36.69 -10.37
C THR A 87 -13.11 -36.69 -9.44
N LEU A 88 -13.09 -35.75 -8.52
CA LEU A 88 -12.22 -35.76 -7.35
C LEU A 88 -13.08 -35.97 -6.10
N GLU A 89 -12.90 -37.12 -5.43
CA GLU A 89 -13.64 -37.50 -4.24
C GLU A 89 -12.75 -37.43 -3.00
N THR A 90 -13.31 -36.88 -1.92
CA THR A 90 -12.64 -36.89 -0.62
C THR A 90 -12.43 -38.32 -0.11
N ARG A 91 -11.50 -38.48 0.83
CA ARG A 91 -11.55 -39.65 1.74
C ARG A 91 -12.90 -39.72 2.46
N PHE A 92 -13.22 -40.89 2.99
CA PHE A 92 -14.37 -41.04 3.88
C PHE A 92 -14.23 -40.15 5.11
N PHE A 93 -15.36 -39.57 5.52
CA PHE A 93 -15.49 -38.82 6.76
C PHE A 93 -16.74 -39.26 7.54
N ASP A 94 -16.64 -39.17 8.86
CA ASP A 94 -17.73 -39.51 9.77
C ASP A 94 -18.56 -38.26 10.07
N ALA A 95 -19.74 -38.18 9.46
CA ALA A 95 -20.72 -37.12 9.70
C ALA A 95 -21.65 -37.42 10.89
N SER A 96 -21.56 -38.59 11.52
CA SER A 96 -22.35 -38.94 12.70
C SER A 96 -21.87 -38.24 13.97
N VAL A 97 -20.64 -37.71 13.96
CA VAL A 97 -20.00 -37.00 15.08
C VAL A 97 -20.68 -35.67 15.42
N SER A 98 -21.54 -35.14 14.54
CA SER A 98 -22.28 -33.89 14.74
C SER A 98 -23.65 -33.93 14.07
N GLN A 99 -24.62 -33.21 14.63
CA GLN A 99 -25.90 -32.98 13.95
C GLN A 99 -25.82 -31.90 12.87
N ASN A 100 -24.75 -31.09 12.89
CA ASN A 100 -24.48 -30.05 11.92
C ASN A 100 -23.16 -30.32 11.22
N THR A 101 -23.17 -30.36 9.90
CA THR A 101 -22.02 -30.62 9.04
C THR A 101 -22.02 -29.61 7.91
N VAL A 102 -20.91 -28.89 7.77
CA VAL A 102 -20.73 -27.82 6.79
C VAL A 102 -19.58 -28.17 5.86
N LEU A 103 -19.78 -27.89 4.57
CA LEU A 103 -18.75 -27.92 3.55
C LEU A 103 -18.33 -26.48 3.24
N TYR A 104 -17.03 -26.20 3.34
CA TYR A 104 -16.38 -24.99 2.85
C TYR A 104 -15.35 -25.38 1.78
N PHE A 105 -15.22 -24.58 0.73
CA PHE A 105 -14.10 -24.67 -0.21
C PHE A 105 -13.91 -23.35 -0.95
N ASP A 106 -12.69 -23.09 -1.41
CA ASP A 106 -12.41 -22.03 -2.36
C ASP A 106 -12.46 -22.59 -3.78
N HIS A 107 -12.98 -21.82 -4.74
CA HIS A 107 -13.00 -22.22 -6.14
C HIS A 107 -12.78 -21.05 -7.11
N PHE A 108 -12.29 -21.36 -8.30
CA PHE A 108 -12.31 -20.48 -9.45
C PHE A 108 -12.85 -21.25 -10.66
N PHE A 109 -14.03 -20.87 -11.13
CA PHE A 109 -14.66 -21.50 -12.29
C PHE A 109 -14.55 -20.59 -13.50
N ALA A 110 -13.94 -21.09 -14.59
CA ALA A 110 -13.96 -20.43 -15.89
C ALA A 110 -15.02 -21.10 -16.76
N GLY A 111 -16.15 -20.42 -16.98
CA GLY A 111 -17.29 -20.90 -17.74
C GLY A 111 -17.36 -20.36 -19.18
N GLY A 112 -18.50 -20.58 -19.84
CA GLY A 112 -18.79 -19.99 -21.17
C GLY A 112 -18.73 -20.94 -22.38
N LYS A 113 -18.34 -22.21 -22.20
CA LYS A 113 -18.24 -23.22 -23.28
C LYS A 113 -19.05 -24.51 -23.02
N GLY A 114 -20.02 -24.47 -22.11
CA GLY A 114 -20.86 -25.62 -21.77
C GLY A 114 -20.27 -26.55 -20.71
N GLY A 115 -19.09 -26.23 -20.18
CA GLY A 115 -18.51 -26.86 -18.99
C GLY A 115 -19.38 -26.66 -17.76
N LYS A 116 -19.44 -27.69 -16.92
CA LYS A 116 -20.21 -27.71 -15.67
C LYS A 116 -19.39 -28.31 -14.54
N GLY A 117 -19.28 -27.57 -13.45
CA GLY A 117 -18.81 -28.07 -12.17
C GLY A 117 -19.99 -28.49 -11.31
N MET A 118 -19.90 -29.62 -10.62
CA MET A 118 -20.91 -30.08 -9.66
C MET A 118 -20.26 -30.49 -8.35
N VAL A 119 -20.93 -30.16 -7.25
CA VAL A 119 -20.58 -30.59 -5.90
C VAL A 119 -21.69 -31.50 -5.40
N GLU A 120 -21.29 -32.69 -4.94
CA GLU A 120 -22.22 -33.71 -4.47
C GLU A 120 -21.69 -34.37 -3.20
N VAL A 121 -22.59 -34.87 -2.36
CA VAL A 121 -22.25 -35.56 -1.11
C VAL A 121 -22.81 -36.97 -1.09
N PHE A 122 -21.98 -37.92 -0.71
CA PHE A 122 -22.36 -39.31 -0.48
C PHE A 122 -22.79 -39.48 0.98
N ASN A 123 -23.98 -40.03 1.21
CA ASN A 123 -24.52 -40.23 2.56
C ASN A 123 -24.29 -41.64 3.13
N GLY A 124 -23.43 -42.44 2.50
CA GLY A 124 -23.23 -43.86 2.81
C GLY A 124 -24.01 -44.81 1.88
N PHE A 125 -25.02 -44.30 1.16
CA PHE A 125 -25.86 -45.10 0.26
C PHE A 125 -25.95 -44.49 -1.14
N ILE A 126 -26.22 -43.19 -1.23
CA ILE A 126 -26.44 -42.47 -2.49
C ILE A 126 -25.69 -41.15 -2.51
N TRP A 127 -25.36 -40.69 -3.72
CA TRP A 127 -24.86 -39.35 -3.96
C TRP A 127 -26.04 -38.38 -4.08
N GLN A 128 -25.95 -37.25 -3.39
CA GLN A 128 -26.94 -36.18 -3.39
C GLN A 128 -26.30 -34.87 -3.87
N PHE A 129 -27.07 -34.10 -4.62
CA PHE A 129 -26.65 -32.82 -5.18
C PHE A 129 -26.51 -31.74 -4.09
N VAL A 130 -25.46 -30.91 -4.18
CA VAL A 130 -25.26 -29.71 -3.35
C VAL A 130 -25.33 -28.45 -4.19
N ALA A 131 -24.49 -28.36 -5.23
CA ALA A 131 -24.36 -27.15 -6.04
C ALA A 131 -23.85 -27.46 -7.46
N SER A 132 -24.05 -26.51 -8.38
CA SER A 132 -23.51 -26.55 -9.73
C SER A 132 -23.04 -25.18 -10.19
N TYR A 133 -22.00 -25.17 -11.01
CA TYR A 133 -21.40 -23.97 -11.61
C TYR A 133 -21.30 -24.14 -13.13
N SER A 134 -21.74 -23.13 -13.87
CA SER A 134 -21.66 -23.09 -15.34
C SER A 134 -21.13 -21.77 -15.89
N ASP A 135 -21.24 -20.70 -15.11
CA ASP A 135 -20.81 -19.36 -15.47
C ASP A 135 -19.47 -19.04 -14.81
N SER A 136 -18.68 -18.18 -15.46
CA SER A 136 -17.39 -17.76 -14.91
C SER A 136 -17.57 -16.98 -13.62
N THR A 137 -16.77 -17.29 -12.60
CA THR A 137 -16.61 -16.38 -11.47
C THR A 137 -15.67 -15.24 -11.87
N ALA A 138 -15.86 -14.04 -11.31
CA ALA A 138 -15.03 -12.87 -11.66
C ALA A 138 -13.61 -12.97 -11.09
N ASN A 139 -13.47 -13.63 -9.94
CA ASN A 139 -12.24 -13.95 -9.22
C ASN A 139 -12.47 -15.27 -8.46
N PRO A 140 -11.44 -15.86 -7.84
CA PRO A 140 -11.63 -16.89 -6.83
C PRO A 140 -12.68 -16.50 -5.78
N GLN A 141 -13.53 -17.44 -5.40
CA GLN A 141 -14.63 -17.27 -4.43
C GLN A 141 -14.58 -18.37 -3.37
N SER A 142 -15.10 -18.06 -2.17
CA SER A 142 -15.27 -19.02 -1.08
C SER A 142 -16.73 -19.41 -0.97
N GLU A 143 -17.01 -20.70 -0.87
CA GLU A 143 -18.35 -21.26 -0.85
C GLU A 143 -18.62 -21.98 0.47
N VAL A 144 -19.82 -21.82 1.02
CA VAL A 144 -20.24 -22.44 2.29
C VAL A 144 -21.60 -23.08 2.13
N TYR A 145 -21.65 -24.41 2.29
CA TYR A 145 -22.87 -25.19 2.19
C TYR A 145 -23.16 -25.94 3.48
N ASN A 146 -24.37 -25.74 4.03
CA ASN A 146 -24.89 -26.59 5.09
C ASN A 146 -25.36 -27.93 4.48
N ILE A 147 -24.55 -28.98 4.65
CA ILE A 147 -24.83 -30.32 4.13
C ILE A 147 -25.45 -31.25 5.18
N SER A 148 -25.79 -30.73 6.36
CA SER A 148 -26.23 -31.53 7.53
C SER A 148 -27.38 -32.47 7.22
N SER A 149 -28.40 -32.00 6.51
CA SER A 149 -29.56 -32.82 6.14
C SER A 149 -29.22 -33.91 5.12
N LEU A 150 -28.16 -33.74 4.34
CA LEU A 150 -27.75 -34.66 3.30
C LEU A 150 -26.91 -35.81 3.84
N VAL A 151 -26.07 -35.57 4.86
CA VAL A 151 -25.13 -36.57 5.42
C VAL A 151 -25.45 -37.01 6.85
N ARG A 152 -26.64 -36.67 7.35
CA ARG A 152 -27.03 -36.90 8.76
C ARG A 152 -26.81 -38.34 9.19
N GLY A 153 -25.95 -38.54 10.20
CA GLY A 153 -25.70 -39.87 10.79
C GLY A 153 -24.84 -40.81 9.95
N ALA A 154 -24.32 -40.35 8.80
CA ALA A 154 -23.48 -41.18 7.95
C ALA A 154 -22.06 -41.32 8.54
N THR A 155 -21.61 -42.55 8.78
CA THR A 155 -20.26 -42.84 9.29
C THR A 155 -19.19 -42.95 8.19
N GLY A 156 -19.61 -43.02 6.93
CA GLY A 156 -18.75 -43.11 5.75
C GLY A 156 -19.23 -42.19 4.63
N ALA A 157 -19.36 -40.91 4.93
CA ALA A 157 -19.74 -39.90 3.94
C ALA A 157 -18.53 -39.48 3.07
N LYS A 158 -18.81 -38.91 1.90
CA LYS A 158 -17.79 -38.33 0.99
C LYS A 158 -18.33 -37.06 0.33
N VAL A 159 -17.45 -36.16 -0.09
CA VAL A 159 -17.77 -35.08 -1.03
C VAL A 159 -17.10 -35.42 -2.36
N ARG A 160 -17.76 -35.13 -3.48
CA ARG A 160 -17.10 -35.15 -4.80
C ARG A 160 -17.29 -33.83 -5.52
N PHE A 161 -16.22 -33.43 -6.20
CA PHE A 161 -16.19 -32.37 -7.17
C PHE A 161 -16.13 -33.01 -8.55
N ARG A 162 -17.14 -32.74 -9.36
CA ARG A 162 -17.32 -33.38 -10.66
C ARG A 162 -17.31 -32.34 -11.75
N TRP A 163 -16.36 -32.45 -12.66
CA TRP A 163 -16.36 -31.72 -13.92
C TRP A 163 -17.14 -32.49 -14.97
N GLU A 164 -17.86 -31.77 -15.81
CA GLU A 164 -18.42 -32.25 -17.06
C GLU A 164 -18.23 -31.21 -18.17
N GLY A 165 -17.60 -31.57 -19.28
CA GLY A 165 -17.41 -30.64 -20.40
C GLY A 165 -16.29 -31.09 -21.30
N ASN A 166 -16.23 -30.49 -22.49
CA ASN A 166 -15.18 -30.71 -23.48
C ASN A 166 -14.67 -29.36 -23.97
N ASN A 167 -13.34 -29.19 -23.99
CA ASN A 167 -12.68 -27.96 -24.41
C ASN A 167 -13.32 -26.72 -23.76
N SER A 168 -13.66 -26.85 -22.48
CA SER A 168 -14.62 -25.97 -21.79
C SER A 168 -13.99 -25.08 -20.71
N HIS A 169 -12.75 -24.64 -20.94
CA HIS A 169 -11.91 -23.92 -19.97
C HIS A 169 -11.52 -24.78 -18.76
N TYR A 170 -11.70 -24.31 -17.53
CA TYR A 170 -11.18 -24.99 -16.35
C TYR A 170 -11.99 -24.70 -15.08
N TRP A 171 -11.83 -25.58 -14.09
CA TRP A 171 -12.30 -25.35 -12.72
C TRP A 171 -11.19 -25.70 -11.74
N ALA A 172 -10.80 -24.72 -10.94
CA ALA A 172 -9.89 -24.92 -9.82
C ALA A 172 -10.64 -24.90 -8.48
N ILE A 173 -10.20 -25.72 -7.53
CA ILE A 173 -10.71 -25.80 -6.16
C ILE A 173 -9.56 -25.95 -5.16
N ASP A 174 -9.72 -25.40 -3.96
CA ASP A 174 -8.72 -25.42 -2.89
C ASP A 174 -9.37 -25.26 -1.50
N ASN A 175 -8.58 -25.43 -0.43
CA ASN A 175 -8.96 -25.20 0.97
C ASN A 175 -10.27 -25.90 1.41
N ILE A 176 -10.44 -27.18 1.06
CA ILE A 176 -11.65 -27.95 1.36
C ILE A 176 -11.71 -28.26 2.86
N ARG A 177 -12.80 -27.84 3.49
CA ARG A 177 -13.07 -28.10 4.91
C ARG A 177 -14.45 -28.70 5.07
N ILE A 178 -14.51 -29.77 5.85
CA ILE A 178 -15.76 -30.33 6.38
C ILE A 178 -15.67 -30.23 7.89
N TYR A 179 -16.61 -29.54 8.50
CA TYR A 179 -16.54 -29.29 9.93
C TYR A 179 -17.91 -29.28 10.58
N ALA A 180 -17.90 -29.46 11.90
CA ALA A 180 -19.06 -29.30 12.76
C ALA A 180 -19.05 -27.87 13.34
N PRO A 181 -19.92 -26.96 12.86
CA PRO A 181 -20.05 -25.63 13.45
C PRO A 181 -20.59 -25.72 14.87
N LEU A 182 -20.23 -24.74 15.70
CA LEU A 182 -20.86 -24.59 17.00
C LEU A 182 -22.35 -24.21 16.83
N PRO A 183 -23.23 -24.57 17.79
CA PRO A 183 -24.65 -24.23 17.67
C PRO A 183 -24.91 -22.73 17.58
N LEU A 184 -24.16 -21.94 18.35
CA LEU A 184 -24.20 -20.48 18.36
C LEU A 184 -22.78 -20.01 18.11
N ASP A 185 -22.58 -19.18 17.11
CA ASP A 185 -21.29 -18.56 16.79
C ASP A 185 -21.61 -17.39 15.83
N ALA A 186 -21.57 -16.16 16.31
CA ALA A 186 -21.82 -15.01 15.47
C ALA A 186 -20.80 -13.91 15.74
N GLY A 187 -20.17 -13.41 14.68
CA GLY A 187 -19.02 -12.53 14.78
C GLY A 187 -19.17 -11.24 13.97
N ILE A 188 -18.32 -10.28 14.28
CA ILE A 188 -18.19 -9.03 13.52
C ILE A 188 -17.09 -9.21 12.48
N SER A 189 -17.47 -9.38 11.22
CA SER A 189 -16.53 -9.76 10.15
C SER A 189 -15.90 -8.57 9.42
N ALA A 190 -16.53 -7.39 9.46
CA ALA A 190 -15.97 -6.19 8.86
C ALA A 190 -16.58 -4.88 9.42
N LEU A 191 -15.85 -3.78 9.21
CA LEU A 191 -16.40 -2.43 9.24
C LEU A 191 -16.78 -2.04 7.81
N ASP A 192 -18.07 -1.85 7.54
CA ASP A 192 -18.57 -1.48 6.21
C ASP A 192 -18.53 0.05 6.01
N ALA A 193 -18.78 0.83 7.08
CA ALA A 193 -18.63 2.28 7.05
C ALA A 193 -18.16 2.86 8.39
N PRO A 194 -17.38 3.96 8.38
CA PRO A 194 -16.98 4.72 7.20
C PRO A 194 -15.86 4.04 6.39
N SER A 195 -15.89 4.20 5.05
CA SER A 195 -14.85 3.70 4.15
C SER A 195 -13.73 4.72 4.00
N MET A 196 -12.48 4.27 4.05
CA MET A 196 -11.32 5.15 3.93
C MET A 196 -11.04 5.53 2.46
N PRO A 197 -10.72 6.79 2.15
CA PRO A 197 -10.74 7.97 3.04
C PRO A 197 -12.17 8.51 3.22
N PHE A 198 -12.49 9.01 4.42
CA PHE A 198 -13.76 9.67 4.72
C PHE A 198 -13.57 11.02 5.40
N LYS A 199 -14.56 11.93 5.29
CA LYS A 199 -14.48 13.29 5.85
C LYS A 199 -14.71 13.32 7.37
N ALA A 200 -14.08 14.26 8.05
CA ALA A 200 -14.39 14.59 9.44
C ALA A 200 -15.87 14.97 9.64
N GLY A 201 -16.34 14.88 10.89
CA GLY A 201 -17.72 15.13 11.28
C GLY A 201 -18.51 13.85 11.56
N THR A 202 -19.84 13.99 11.66
CA THR A 202 -20.73 12.88 12.00
C THR A 202 -20.79 11.86 10.86
N GLN A 203 -20.26 10.67 11.11
CA GLN A 203 -20.31 9.54 10.19
C GLN A 203 -21.13 8.39 10.78
N PRO A 204 -21.84 7.62 9.92
CA PRO A 204 -22.44 6.36 10.35
C PRO A 204 -21.34 5.34 10.65
N ILE A 205 -21.59 4.50 11.67
CA ILE A 205 -20.79 3.30 11.91
C ILE A 205 -21.65 2.13 11.48
N GLN A 206 -21.21 1.45 10.42
CA GLN A 206 -21.88 0.30 9.84
C GLN A 206 -20.93 -0.88 9.85
N ILE A 207 -21.44 -2.04 10.25
CA ILE A 207 -20.65 -3.27 10.36
C ILE A 207 -21.27 -4.38 9.52
N ARG A 208 -20.44 -5.39 9.26
CA ARG A 208 -20.87 -6.69 8.76
C ARG A 208 -20.95 -7.68 9.93
N LEU A 209 -22.16 -8.19 10.18
CA LEU A 209 -22.43 -9.24 11.16
C LEU A 209 -22.57 -10.57 10.42
N THR A 210 -21.82 -11.60 10.81
CA THR A 210 -21.85 -12.92 10.16
C THR A 210 -22.27 -13.99 11.17
N ASN A 211 -23.13 -14.92 10.74
CA ASN A 211 -23.45 -16.12 11.52
C ASN A 211 -22.55 -17.28 11.09
N PHE A 212 -21.63 -17.70 11.96
CA PHE A 212 -20.78 -18.87 11.77
C PHE A 212 -21.35 -20.13 12.44
N GLY A 213 -22.42 -19.97 13.22
CA GLY A 213 -23.07 -21.01 13.99
C GLY A 213 -24.18 -21.72 13.23
N ALA A 214 -24.43 -22.97 13.62
CA ALA A 214 -25.43 -23.81 12.97
C ALA A 214 -26.86 -23.28 13.11
N ASN A 215 -27.19 -22.71 14.28
CA ASN A 215 -28.51 -22.16 14.51
C ASN A 215 -28.63 -20.84 13.78
N THR A 216 -29.75 -20.64 13.10
CA THR A 216 -30.11 -19.34 12.55
C THR A 216 -30.05 -18.26 13.63
N LEU A 217 -29.30 -17.20 13.37
CA LEU A 217 -29.20 -16.04 14.25
C LEU A 217 -30.43 -15.17 14.05
N SER A 218 -31.28 -15.10 15.07
CA SER A 218 -32.51 -14.31 15.08
C SER A 218 -32.38 -12.99 15.83
N LYS A 219 -31.45 -12.93 16.80
CA LYS A 219 -31.12 -11.75 17.58
C LYS A 219 -29.71 -11.82 18.15
N THR A 220 -29.08 -10.67 18.36
CA THR A 220 -27.81 -10.55 19.11
C THR A 220 -27.64 -9.12 19.62
N THR A 221 -26.75 -8.91 20.58
CA THR A 221 -26.40 -7.58 21.10
C THR A 221 -25.03 -7.16 20.57
N ILE A 222 -24.95 -6.01 19.92
CA ILE A 222 -23.70 -5.45 19.40
C ILE A 222 -23.26 -4.32 20.32
N GLY A 223 -22.22 -4.57 21.11
CA GLY A 223 -21.55 -3.55 21.89
C GLY A 223 -20.51 -2.84 21.05
N TRP A 224 -20.28 -1.56 21.34
CA TRP A 224 -19.22 -0.80 20.70
C TRP A 224 -18.70 0.29 21.62
N SER A 225 -17.45 0.68 21.42
CA SER A 225 -16.80 1.77 22.14
C SER A 225 -15.94 2.60 21.19
N VAL A 226 -15.82 3.88 21.52
CA VAL A 226 -14.96 4.81 20.82
C VAL A 226 -13.96 5.39 21.81
N ASN A 227 -12.66 5.24 21.53
CA ASN A 227 -11.58 5.61 22.45
C ASN A 227 -11.79 5.04 23.86
N ASN A 228 -12.18 3.76 23.92
CA ASN A 228 -12.52 3.02 25.13
C ASN A 228 -13.76 3.51 25.90
N VAL A 229 -14.47 4.53 25.40
CA VAL A 229 -15.75 4.98 25.96
C VAL A 229 -16.88 4.16 25.35
N VAL A 230 -17.50 3.32 26.18
CA VAL A 230 -18.63 2.45 25.78
C VAL A 230 -19.80 3.30 25.32
N GLN A 231 -20.39 2.90 24.19
CA GLN A 231 -21.55 3.53 23.58
C GLN A 231 -22.81 2.71 23.87
N THR A 232 -23.97 3.25 23.51
CA THR A 232 -25.24 2.52 23.64
C THR A 232 -25.22 1.30 22.73
N ALA A 233 -25.43 0.11 23.30
CA ALA A 233 -25.44 -1.14 22.55
C ALA A 233 -26.59 -1.18 21.54
N TYR A 234 -26.33 -1.76 20.37
CA TYR A 234 -27.32 -1.98 19.34
C TYR A 234 -27.88 -3.39 19.44
N ASN A 235 -29.20 -3.50 19.60
CA ASN A 235 -29.88 -4.81 19.62
C ASN A 235 -30.28 -5.17 18.19
N TRP A 236 -29.56 -6.11 17.59
CA TRP A 236 -29.87 -6.60 16.25
C TRP A 236 -30.92 -7.71 16.32
N THR A 237 -31.90 -7.66 15.41
CA THR A 237 -32.86 -8.74 15.16
C THR A 237 -32.94 -9.00 13.67
N GLY A 238 -33.12 -10.25 13.26
CA GLY A 238 -33.22 -10.61 11.86
C GLY A 238 -33.38 -12.11 11.65
N ASN A 239 -32.94 -12.60 10.49
CA ASN A 239 -32.94 -14.01 10.14
C ASN A 239 -31.67 -14.30 9.34
N LEU A 240 -30.59 -14.65 10.04
CA LEU A 240 -29.29 -14.88 9.42
C LEU A 240 -28.94 -16.36 9.52
N ALA A 241 -29.09 -17.07 8.40
CA ALA A 241 -28.70 -18.47 8.29
C ALA A 241 -27.17 -18.62 8.44
N LEU A 242 -26.72 -19.84 8.74
CA LEU A 242 -25.30 -20.21 8.77
C LEU A 242 -24.57 -19.74 7.51
N GLY A 243 -23.40 -19.14 7.69
CA GLY A 243 -22.53 -18.61 6.62
C GLY A 243 -22.97 -17.26 6.05
N MET A 244 -24.20 -16.81 6.33
CA MET A 244 -24.71 -15.56 5.79
C MET A 244 -24.25 -14.35 6.62
N SER A 245 -24.20 -13.19 5.96
CA SER A 245 -23.87 -11.90 6.59
C SER A 245 -24.99 -10.89 6.44
N ALA A 246 -25.26 -10.14 7.50
CA ALA A 246 -26.00 -8.88 7.44
C ALA A 246 -25.00 -7.74 7.23
N ASN A 247 -25.08 -7.11 6.06
CA ASN A 247 -24.21 -5.99 5.66
C ASN A 247 -24.80 -4.66 6.12
N ASP A 248 -23.95 -3.63 6.20
CA ASP A 248 -24.32 -2.24 6.44
C ASP A 248 -25.15 -2.00 7.71
N VAL A 249 -25.00 -2.87 8.73
CA VAL A 249 -25.75 -2.79 9.99
C VAL A 249 -25.33 -1.53 10.73
N LYS A 250 -26.16 -0.50 10.69
CA LYS A 250 -25.91 0.79 11.34
C LYS A 250 -26.10 0.68 12.85
N ILE A 251 -25.00 0.62 13.59
CA ILE A 251 -25.00 0.51 15.06
C ILE A 251 -25.00 1.87 15.76
N GLY A 252 -24.69 2.94 15.02
CA GLY A 252 -24.68 4.29 15.57
C GLY A 252 -24.07 5.31 14.62
N THR A 253 -23.76 6.48 15.18
CA THR A 253 -23.01 7.54 14.51
C THR A 253 -21.96 8.08 15.47
N TYR A 254 -20.84 8.54 14.95
CA TYR A 254 -19.80 9.21 15.74
C TYR A 254 -19.29 10.46 15.02
N ALA A 255 -19.03 11.53 15.77
CA ALA A 255 -18.45 12.75 15.24
C ALA A 255 -16.91 12.62 15.22
N PHE A 256 -16.36 12.26 14.07
CA PHE A 256 -14.92 12.04 13.91
C PHE A 256 -14.16 13.37 13.85
N PRO A 257 -13.17 13.61 14.73
CA PRO A 257 -12.26 14.74 14.61
C PRO A 257 -11.34 14.57 13.38
N ALA A 258 -11.05 15.69 12.71
CA ALA A 258 -10.18 15.71 11.53
C ALA A 258 -8.75 15.28 11.89
N GLY A 259 -8.20 14.31 11.17
CA GLY A 259 -6.81 13.87 11.27
C GLY A 259 -6.37 13.30 12.60
N LYS A 260 -7.29 13.05 13.54
CA LYS A 260 -6.97 12.45 14.84
C LYS A 260 -7.35 10.97 14.84
N PRO A 261 -6.53 10.10 15.46
CA PRO A 261 -6.84 8.69 15.57
C PRO A 261 -8.10 8.48 16.43
N VAL A 262 -9.00 7.64 15.94
CA VAL A 262 -10.18 7.19 16.68
C VAL A 262 -10.13 5.67 16.76
N GLN A 263 -9.98 5.15 17.98
CA GLN A 263 -10.01 3.72 18.25
C GLN A 263 -11.46 3.26 18.34
N LEU A 264 -11.93 2.52 17.34
CA LEU A 264 -13.24 1.91 17.32
C LEU A 264 -13.11 0.43 17.68
N LYS A 265 -13.85 0.01 18.69
CA LYS A 265 -14.01 -1.40 19.05
C LYS A 265 -15.48 -1.78 18.95
N VAL A 266 -15.80 -2.83 18.21
CA VAL A 266 -17.15 -3.39 18.09
C VAL A 266 -17.08 -4.86 18.48
N TRP A 267 -18.03 -5.31 19.27
CA TRP A 267 -18.11 -6.71 19.67
C TRP A 267 -19.53 -7.23 19.65
N GLN A 268 -19.68 -8.48 19.23
CA GLN A 268 -20.91 -9.23 19.35
C GLN A 268 -21.03 -9.80 20.78
N SER A 269 -22.26 -9.94 21.26
CA SER A 269 -22.56 -10.75 22.44
C SER A 269 -23.99 -11.29 22.40
N LYS A 270 -24.20 -12.42 23.09
CA LYS A 270 -25.52 -13.01 23.32
C LYS A 270 -26.27 -13.44 22.03
N PRO A 271 -25.66 -14.25 21.13
CA PRO A 271 -26.38 -14.82 19.99
C PRO A 271 -27.61 -15.59 20.45
N ASN A 272 -28.78 -15.24 19.90
CA ASN A 272 -30.09 -15.77 20.30
C ASN A 272 -30.39 -15.66 21.82
N GLY A 273 -29.70 -14.76 22.53
CA GLY A 273 -29.84 -14.56 23.99
C GLY A 273 -28.98 -15.47 24.86
N LEU A 274 -28.13 -16.31 24.28
CA LEU A 274 -27.28 -17.28 24.97
C LEU A 274 -25.79 -16.97 24.77
N ASN A 275 -24.88 -17.62 25.50
CA ASN A 275 -23.44 -17.34 25.34
C ASN A 275 -22.92 -17.87 24.01
N ASP A 276 -22.04 -17.08 23.38
CA ASP A 276 -21.22 -17.53 22.26
C ASP A 276 -20.03 -18.36 22.80
N PRO A 277 -19.86 -19.64 22.42
CA PRO A 277 -18.72 -20.44 22.84
C PRO A 277 -17.41 -20.08 22.09
N ASN A 278 -17.49 -19.42 20.93
CA ASN A 278 -16.33 -19.02 20.14
C ASN A 278 -16.10 -17.52 20.24
N VAL A 279 -15.31 -17.11 21.22
CA VAL A 279 -15.03 -15.69 21.46
C VAL A 279 -14.04 -15.07 20.46
N GLN A 280 -13.43 -15.85 19.57
CA GLN A 280 -12.31 -15.40 18.75
C GLN A 280 -12.72 -14.46 17.60
N ASN A 281 -13.96 -14.56 17.13
CA ASN A 281 -14.51 -13.75 16.03
C ASN A 281 -15.55 -12.72 16.51
N ASP A 282 -15.78 -12.60 17.82
CA ASP A 282 -16.74 -11.67 18.40
C ASP A 282 -16.34 -10.21 18.20
N THR A 283 -15.03 -9.91 18.20
CA THR A 283 -14.52 -8.53 18.34
C THR A 283 -13.74 -8.06 17.13
N LEU A 284 -14.15 -6.90 16.59
CA LEU A 284 -13.39 -6.09 15.64
C LEU A 284 -12.81 -4.86 16.35
N ALA A 285 -11.52 -4.59 16.16
CA ALA A 285 -10.86 -3.37 16.64
C ALA A 285 -10.08 -2.71 15.50
N VAL A 286 -10.36 -1.43 15.25
CA VAL A 286 -9.72 -0.65 14.17
C VAL A 286 -9.39 0.76 14.65
N THR A 287 -8.33 1.36 14.11
CA THR A 287 -8.03 2.78 14.31
C THR A 287 -8.36 3.52 13.02
N LEU A 288 -9.25 4.50 13.12
CA LEU A 288 -9.74 5.28 11.99
C LEU A 288 -9.16 6.71 12.04
N TYR A 289 -8.95 7.28 10.85
CA TYR A 289 -8.53 8.66 10.67
C TYR A 289 -9.45 9.32 9.65
N SER A 290 -10.10 10.42 10.03
CA SER A 290 -10.90 11.18 9.08
C SER A 290 -10.05 12.22 8.37
N SER A 291 -10.29 12.42 7.07
CA SER A 291 -9.46 13.24 6.19
C SER A 291 -9.38 14.69 6.64
N LEU A 292 -8.22 15.30 6.34
CA LEU A 292 -7.98 16.72 6.62
C LEU A 292 -8.65 17.59 5.56
N CYS A 293 -9.15 18.75 5.98
CA CYS A 293 -9.72 19.74 5.08
C CYS A 293 -9.68 21.12 5.73
N GLY A 294 -9.03 22.09 5.08
CA GLY A 294 -8.95 23.47 5.55
C GLY A 294 -7.63 23.83 6.24
N LEU A 295 -7.72 24.73 7.21
CA LEU A 295 -6.59 25.35 7.88
C LEU A 295 -6.29 24.65 9.21
N TYR A 296 -5.00 24.36 9.46
CA TYR A 296 -4.52 23.78 10.72
C TYR A 296 -3.27 24.52 11.20
N THR A 297 -3.01 24.49 12.50
CA THR A 297 -1.83 25.06 13.15
C THR A 297 -0.87 23.97 13.63
N ILE A 298 0.43 24.22 13.50
CA ILE A 298 1.49 23.34 14.05
C ILE A 298 2.30 24.12 15.09
N GLY A 299 2.42 23.55 16.28
CA GLY A 299 3.25 24.05 17.38
C GLY A 299 2.73 25.30 18.11
N GLY A 300 3.45 25.72 19.15
CA GLY A 300 3.04 26.80 20.05
C GLY A 300 1.97 26.38 21.06
N THR A 301 1.20 27.34 21.58
CA THR A 301 0.13 27.07 22.56
C THR A 301 -1.16 26.63 21.88
N ASN A 302 -1.76 25.53 22.37
CA ASN A 302 -3.02 24.96 21.88
C ASN A 302 -3.10 24.83 20.33
N PRO A 303 -2.15 24.14 19.67
CA PRO A 303 -2.22 23.92 18.23
C PRO A 303 -3.16 22.78 17.86
N ASP A 304 -3.53 22.71 16.58
CA ASP A 304 -4.20 21.53 16.01
C ASP A 304 -3.29 20.31 16.01
N PHE A 305 -1.99 20.50 15.74
CA PHE A 305 -0.94 19.49 15.81
C PHE A 305 0.25 20.00 16.62
N GLN A 306 0.75 19.20 17.56
CA GLN A 306 1.86 19.64 18.42
C GLN A 306 3.15 19.89 17.63
N ASN A 307 3.39 19.11 16.57
CA ASN A 307 4.63 19.09 15.82
C ASN A 307 4.42 18.54 14.38
N PHE A 308 5.49 18.47 13.57
CA PHE A 308 5.38 17.96 12.20
C PHE A 308 5.05 16.48 12.15
N THR A 309 5.55 15.68 13.10
CA THR A 309 5.29 14.24 13.17
C THR A 309 3.79 13.96 13.27
N GLU A 310 3.06 14.63 14.17
CA GLU A 310 1.61 14.44 14.28
C GLU A 310 0.86 14.83 13.01
N ALA A 311 1.24 15.95 12.37
CA ALA A 311 0.62 16.41 11.12
C ALA A 311 0.88 15.45 9.95
N VAL A 312 2.12 14.96 9.83
CA VAL A 312 2.53 13.99 8.80
C VAL A 312 1.89 12.62 9.03
N THR A 313 1.82 12.15 10.28
CA THR A 313 1.07 10.93 10.64
C THR A 313 -0.40 11.07 10.27
N ALA A 314 -1.02 12.22 10.53
CA ALA A 314 -2.40 12.48 10.13
C ALA A 314 -2.57 12.45 8.61
N LEU A 315 -1.70 13.12 7.84
CA LEU A 315 -1.76 13.10 6.36
C LEU A 315 -1.63 11.68 5.80
N ASN A 316 -0.62 10.92 6.25
CA ASN A 316 -0.36 9.57 5.74
C ASN A 316 -1.50 8.58 6.03
N ASN A 317 -2.21 8.74 7.16
CA ASN A 317 -3.29 7.82 7.54
C ASN A 317 -4.68 8.30 7.09
N ALA A 318 -4.91 9.62 7.04
CA ALA A 318 -6.23 10.21 6.79
C ALA A 318 -6.44 10.66 5.35
N GLY A 319 -5.36 11.03 4.65
CA GLY A 319 -5.46 11.77 3.40
C GLY A 319 -6.09 13.16 3.56
N VAL A 320 -6.53 13.73 2.43
CA VAL A 320 -7.19 15.03 2.37
C VAL A 320 -8.52 14.95 1.64
N GLY A 321 -9.52 15.68 2.14
CA GLY A 321 -10.85 15.79 1.52
C GLY A 321 -11.08 17.11 0.77
N CYS A 322 -10.19 18.08 0.94
CA CYS A 322 -10.12 19.35 0.23
C CYS A 322 -8.71 19.94 0.38
N GLY A 323 -8.47 21.18 -0.09
CA GLY A 323 -7.19 21.86 0.14
C GLY A 323 -6.85 21.99 1.62
N VAL A 324 -5.62 21.65 1.99
CA VAL A 324 -5.11 21.68 3.37
C VAL A 324 -3.96 22.67 3.47
N THR A 325 -4.01 23.56 4.46
CA THR A 325 -2.91 24.46 4.79
C THR A 325 -2.54 24.35 6.25
N PHE A 326 -1.29 24.00 6.53
CA PHE A 326 -0.67 24.05 7.84
C PHE A 326 0.04 25.40 8.04
N ARG A 327 -0.42 26.16 9.03
CA ARG A 327 0.22 27.37 9.57
C ARG A 327 1.19 26.95 10.67
N VAL A 328 2.47 26.97 10.34
CA VAL A 328 3.51 26.52 11.26
C VAL A 328 3.96 27.71 12.10
N ARG A 329 3.77 27.64 13.41
CA ARG A 329 4.17 28.72 14.32
C ARG A 329 5.68 28.73 14.51
N ASN A 330 6.21 29.90 14.86
CA ASN A 330 7.64 30.10 15.11
C ASN A 330 8.15 29.04 16.08
N GLY A 331 9.23 28.37 15.72
CA GLY A 331 9.74 27.24 16.47
C GLY A 331 10.84 26.48 15.72
N SER A 332 11.58 25.70 16.49
CA SER A 332 12.61 24.81 16.01
C SER A 332 12.16 23.37 16.31
N TYR A 333 11.89 22.61 15.26
CA TYR A 333 11.25 21.30 15.31
C TYR A 333 12.30 20.24 14.95
N ASN A 334 12.91 19.62 15.97
CA ASN A 334 13.91 18.56 15.78
C ASN A 334 13.22 17.22 15.52
N GLU A 335 12.90 16.95 14.27
CA GLU A 335 12.07 15.83 13.84
C GLU A 335 12.55 15.26 12.50
N GLN A 336 12.35 13.96 12.32
CA GLN A 336 12.55 13.30 11.04
C GLN A 336 11.19 12.80 10.54
N VAL A 337 10.75 13.30 9.39
CA VAL A 337 9.40 13.02 8.87
C VAL A 337 9.43 12.49 7.45
N LYS A 338 8.45 11.64 7.14
CA LYS A 338 8.26 11.05 5.81
C LYS A 338 6.80 11.19 5.38
N LEU A 339 6.58 11.80 4.23
CA LEU A 339 5.30 11.82 3.55
C LEU A 339 5.30 10.76 2.45
N GLY A 340 4.26 9.94 2.42
CA GLY A 340 4.02 8.99 1.32
C GLY A 340 3.18 9.64 0.22
N GLN A 341 2.55 8.80 -0.60
CA GLN A 341 1.44 9.21 -1.45
C GLN A 341 0.23 9.53 -0.59
N ILE A 342 -0.24 10.78 -0.63
CA ILE A 342 -1.35 11.23 0.21
C ILE A 342 -2.68 11.05 -0.52
N SER A 343 -3.55 10.20 0.02
CA SER A 343 -4.87 9.96 -0.57
C SER A 343 -5.68 11.25 -0.67
N GLY A 344 -6.28 11.49 -1.84
CA GLY A 344 -7.06 12.70 -2.14
C GLY A 344 -6.24 13.93 -2.56
N ALA A 345 -4.91 13.92 -2.43
CA ALA A 345 -4.07 15.05 -2.85
C ALA A 345 -4.15 15.24 -4.37
N SER A 346 -4.41 16.47 -4.80
CA SER A 346 -4.64 16.81 -6.21
C SER A 346 -4.50 18.31 -6.44
N ALA A 347 -4.62 18.75 -7.70
CA ALA A 347 -4.62 20.17 -8.03
C ALA A 347 -5.76 20.97 -7.34
N THR A 348 -6.88 20.32 -7.02
CA THR A 348 -8.03 20.95 -6.31
C THR A 348 -8.01 20.71 -4.81
N ALA A 349 -7.17 19.79 -4.32
CA ALA A 349 -6.93 19.52 -2.91
C ALA A 349 -5.41 19.52 -2.60
N PRO A 350 -4.71 20.66 -2.79
CA PRO A 350 -3.29 20.75 -2.52
C PRO A 350 -2.99 20.78 -1.03
N ILE A 351 -1.78 20.36 -0.66
CA ILE A 351 -1.26 20.43 0.71
C ILE A 351 -0.22 21.54 0.79
N VAL A 352 -0.34 22.43 1.77
CA VAL A 352 0.58 23.55 1.95
C VAL A 352 1.09 23.59 3.38
N PHE A 353 2.41 23.61 3.58
CA PHE A 353 3.05 23.99 4.83
C PHE A 353 3.63 25.40 4.69
N GLU A 354 3.18 26.34 5.53
CA GLU A 354 3.64 27.73 5.50
C GLU A 354 3.85 28.27 6.92
N SER A 355 4.94 29.01 7.13
CA SER A 355 5.14 29.76 8.39
C SER A 355 3.98 30.73 8.64
N GLU A 356 3.41 30.67 9.84
CA GLU A 356 2.33 31.56 10.26
C GLU A 356 2.76 33.03 10.27
N SER A 357 4.03 33.30 10.60
CA SER A 357 4.59 34.66 10.58
C SER A 357 5.02 35.13 9.19
N GLY A 358 5.08 34.22 8.21
CA GLY A 358 5.60 34.49 6.87
C GLY A 358 7.12 34.67 6.80
N ASP A 359 7.84 34.46 7.91
CA ASP A 359 9.30 34.58 7.98
C ASP A 359 9.93 33.18 7.97
N SER A 360 10.76 32.91 6.95
CA SER A 360 11.43 31.62 6.77
C SER A 360 12.53 31.34 7.78
N THR A 361 13.00 32.36 8.50
CA THR A 361 14.04 32.24 9.54
C THR A 361 13.47 31.83 10.90
N LYS A 362 12.15 31.92 11.09
CA LYS A 362 11.51 31.68 12.39
C LYS A 362 10.90 30.30 12.56
N VAL A 363 10.81 29.52 11.49
CA VAL A 363 10.33 28.14 11.51
C VAL A 363 11.40 27.25 10.91
N ALA A 364 11.91 26.27 11.66
CA ALA A 364 12.89 25.32 11.16
C ALA A 364 12.46 23.89 11.51
N LEU A 365 12.05 23.12 10.51
CA LEU A 365 12.05 21.66 10.59
C LEU A 365 13.49 21.20 10.38
N HIS A 366 14.06 20.53 11.36
CA HIS A 366 15.44 20.06 11.27
C HIS A 366 15.63 18.70 11.92
N TYR A 367 16.72 18.02 11.58
CA TYR A 367 17.13 16.79 12.26
C TYR A 367 18.61 16.89 12.62
N GLN A 368 18.97 16.49 13.85
CA GLN A 368 20.32 16.65 14.41
C GLN A 368 21.05 15.35 14.74
N GLU A 369 20.38 14.21 14.87
CA GLU A 369 21.08 12.97 15.23
C GLU A 369 21.85 12.41 14.02
N THR A 370 23.07 11.93 14.21
CA THR A 370 23.84 11.27 13.13
C THR A 370 23.26 9.89 12.86
N ASN A 371 22.69 9.68 11.66
CA ASN A 371 22.13 8.40 11.25
C ASN A 371 22.53 8.10 9.78
N PRO A 372 23.68 7.48 9.53
CA PRO A 372 24.21 7.30 8.17
C PRO A 372 23.30 6.49 7.23
N SER A 373 22.42 5.64 7.77
CA SER A 373 21.51 4.80 6.99
C SER A 373 20.17 5.48 6.69
N ASN A 374 19.81 6.53 7.43
CA ASN A 374 18.55 7.24 7.33
C ASN A 374 18.78 8.74 7.54
N ASP A 375 19.69 9.31 6.74
CA ASP A 375 20.25 10.64 7.00
C ASP A 375 19.46 11.77 6.32
N TYR A 376 18.26 12.05 6.83
CA TYR A 376 17.39 13.12 6.33
C TYR A 376 16.55 13.81 7.39
N THR A 377 15.93 14.91 7.00
CA THR A 377 14.90 15.60 7.79
C THR A 377 13.51 15.37 7.22
N LEU A 378 13.36 15.46 5.89
CA LEU A 378 12.12 15.26 5.17
C LEU A 378 12.34 14.29 4.01
N VAL A 379 11.52 13.24 3.94
CA VAL A 379 11.36 12.40 2.74
C VAL A 379 9.98 12.64 2.13
N LEU A 380 9.95 12.81 0.82
CA LEU A 380 8.77 12.74 -0.02
C LEU A 380 8.86 11.47 -0.87
N GLU A 381 7.96 10.52 -0.64
CA GLU A 381 7.97 9.19 -1.23
C GLU A 381 6.67 8.95 -2.00
N GLY A 382 6.67 9.29 -3.30
CA GLY A 382 5.46 9.33 -4.14
C GLY A 382 4.47 10.43 -3.72
N THR A 383 4.95 11.46 -3.00
CA THR A 383 4.12 12.55 -2.51
C THR A 383 3.80 13.55 -3.63
N ASP A 384 2.52 13.81 -3.81
CA ASP A 384 2.04 14.72 -4.86
C ASP A 384 1.35 15.97 -4.32
N TYR A 385 1.34 17.04 -5.13
CA TYR A 385 0.59 18.28 -4.91
C TYR A 385 0.84 18.94 -3.54
N ILE A 386 2.12 18.99 -3.15
CA ILE A 386 2.55 19.56 -1.87
C ILE A 386 3.45 20.78 -2.07
N THR A 387 3.24 21.80 -1.24
CA THR A 387 4.06 23.01 -1.21
C THR A 387 4.58 23.29 0.19
N PHE A 388 5.89 23.49 0.32
CA PHE A 388 6.54 24.07 1.49
C PHE A 388 6.91 25.51 1.15
N ARG A 389 6.50 26.49 1.96
CA ARG A 389 6.85 27.89 1.71
C ARG A 389 7.16 28.68 2.97
N LYS A 390 8.13 29.59 2.88
CA LYS A 390 8.53 30.49 3.96
C LYS A 390 8.89 29.77 5.27
N LEU A 391 9.60 28.65 5.20
CA LEU A 391 10.10 27.91 6.37
C LEU A 391 11.47 27.29 6.06
N GLY A 392 12.18 26.83 7.09
CA GLY A 392 13.43 26.11 6.97
C GLY A 392 13.25 24.60 7.02
N ILE A 393 13.97 23.87 6.16
CA ILE A 393 14.13 22.41 6.18
C ILE A 393 15.63 22.11 6.15
N LEU A 394 16.18 21.77 7.31
CA LEU A 394 17.62 21.87 7.57
C LEU A 394 18.17 20.56 8.14
N ARG A 395 19.44 20.27 7.86
CA ARG A 395 20.16 19.11 8.39
C ARG A 395 21.40 19.57 9.15
N SER A 396 21.22 19.97 10.41
CA SER A 396 22.20 20.76 11.16
C SER A 396 23.47 20.01 11.60
N ASN A 397 23.46 18.67 11.65
CA ASN A 397 24.62 17.82 12.00
C ASN A 397 24.84 16.70 10.97
N GLY A 398 24.46 16.93 9.72
CA GLY A 398 24.64 15.94 8.65
C GLY A 398 26.13 15.65 8.40
N GLN A 399 26.45 14.40 8.10
CA GLN A 399 27.73 14.07 7.49
C GLN A 399 27.81 14.62 6.06
N SER A 400 29.00 14.54 5.46
CA SER A 400 29.19 14.80 4.03
C SER A 400 28.17 13.98 3.21
N GLY A 401 27.34 14.64 2.41
CA GLY A 401 26.34 13.98 1.56
C GLY A 401 24.95 13.75 2.19
N SER A 402 24.71 14.15 3.45
CA SER A 402 23.38 14.09 4.06
C SER A 402 22.42 15.08 3.41
N SER A 403 21.21 14.64 3.04
CA SER A 403 20.18 15.49 2.44
C SER A 403 19.15 15.91 3.46
N ALA A 404 18.83 17.19 3.62
CA ALA A 404 17.67 17.54 4.45
C ALA A 404 16.37 17.12 3.78
N VAL A 405 16.32 17.19 2.44
CA VAL A 405 15.15 16.77 1.65
C VAL A 405 15.54 15.68 0.67
N ILE A 406 14.84 14.55 0.73
CA ILE A 406 14.91 13.48 -0.27
C ILE A 406 13.56 13.39 -0.98
N ILE A 407 13.56 13.48 -2.30
CA ILE A 407 12.40 13.31 -3.16
C ILE A 407 12.59 12.00 -3.94
N ARG A 408 11.62 11.09 -3.90
CA ARG A 408 11.73 9.78 -4.58
C ARG A 408 10.38 9.12 -4.83
N ASN A 409 10.43 7.99 -5.54
CA ASN A 409 9.31 7.11 -5.88
C ASN A 409 8.21 7.82 -6.67
N GLY A 410 8.57 8.70 -7.59
CA GLY A 410 7.62 9.30 -8.54
C GLY A 410 6.83 10.47 -7.96
N ALA A 411 7.40 11.21 -7.01
CA ALA A 411 6.78 12.41 -6.46
C ALA A 411 6.60 13.48 -7.55
N HIS A 412 5.44 14.15 -7.53
CA HIS A 412 5.01 15.01 -8.61
C HIS A 412 4.28 16.28 -8.11
N HIS A 413 4.44 17.42 -8.78
CA HIS A 413 3.88 18.71 -8.31
C HIS A 413 4.34 19.09 -6.88
N VAL A 414 5.63 18.96 -6.62
CA VAL A 414 6.26 19.37 -5.36
C VAL A 414 6.86 20.77 -5.52
N SER A 415 6.59 21.66 -4.56
CA SER A 415 7.17 23.01 -4.57
C SER A 415 7.80 23.43 -3.25
N PHE A 416 9.00 24.01 -3.34
CA PHE A 416 9.67 24.73 -2.26
C PHE A 416 9.81 26.20 -2.66
N ARG A 417 9.19 27.10 -1.90
CA ARG A 417 9.13 28.54 -2.24
C ARG A 417 9.53 29.44 -1.08
N ASN A 418 10.51 30.31 -1.29
CA ASN A 418 11.02 31.22 -0.27
C ASN A 418 11.43 30.47 1.03
N THR A 419 11.95 29.25 0.90
CA THR A 419 12.36 28.41 2.03
C THR A 419 13.87 28.53 2.29
N GLN A 420 14.30 28.09 3.47
CA GLN A 420 15.69 27.76 3.73
C GLN A 420 15.87 26.26 3.57
N LEU A 421 16.79 25.82 2.72
CA LEU A 421 17.01 24.40 2.43
C LEU A 421 18.46 24.04 2.72
N ASN A 422 18.67 22.86 3.30
CA ASN A 422 19.96 22.18 3.22
C ASN A 422 19.80 21.00 2.25
N ARG A 423 20.82 20.77 1.41
CA ARG A 423 20.96 19.69 0.41
C ARG A 423 19.67 18.95 0.06
N VAL A 424 19.15 19.20 -1.14
CA VAL A 424 18.00 18.48 -1.70
C VAL A 424 18.52 17.43 -2.68
N SER A 425 17.98 16.21 -2.61
CA SER A 425 18.34 15.14 -3.54
C SER A 425 17.15 14.35 -4.07
N SER A 426 17.21 13.97 -5.34
CA SER A 426 16.41 12.91 -5.97
C SER A 426 17.32 11.83 -6.55
N PRO A 427 17.07 10.53 -6.30
CA PRO A 427 17.92 9.45 -6.76
C PRO A 427 17.66 9.08 -8.23
N GLY A 428 18.70 8.62 -8.93
CA GLY A 428 18.61 8.13 -10.32
C GLY A 428 17.79 6.85 -10.51
N THR A 429 17.09 6.38 -9.48
CA THR A 429 16.16 5.26 -9.49
C THR A 429 14.69 5.70 -9.47
N SER A 430 14.44 7.01 -9.53
CA SER A 430 13.10 7.62 -9.47
C SER A 430 12.84 8.50 -10.69
N CYS A 431 11.57 8.86 -10.94
CA CYS A 431 11.18 9.86 -11.92
C CYS A 431 10.34 10.93 -11.22
N ASP A 432 11.01 11.91 -10.61
CA ASP A 432 10.36 12.96 -9.81
C ASP A 432 10.22 14.23 -10.66
N SER A 433 8.98 14.61 -10.98
CA SER A 433 8.69 15.60 -12.03
C SER A 433 7.76 16.72 -11.58
N VAL A 434 7.70 17.82 -12.35
CA VAL A 434 6.98 19.04 -11.95
C VAL A 434 7.47 19.53 -10.58
N LEU A 435 8.80 19.58 -10.42
CA LEU A 435 9.46 20.07 -9.22
C LEU A 435 9.76 21.56 -9.36
N THR A 436 9.38 22.36 -8.37
CA THR A 436 9.62 23.81 -8.37
C THR A 436 10.38 24.25 -7.13
N PHE A 437 11.59 24.79 -7.32
CA PHE A 437 12.40 25.45 -6.31
C PHE A 437 12.49 26.93 -6.67
N ALA A 438 11.75 27.80 -5.96
CA ALA A 438 11.68 29.21 -6.29
C ALA A 438 12.02 30.13 -5.10
N GLY A 439 12.97 31.05 -5.27
CA GLY A 439 13.28 32.08 -4.26
C GLY A 439 13.91 31.53 -2.97
N ASN A 440 14.48 30.33 -2.99
CA ASN A 440 14.99 29.68 -1.78
C ASN A 440 16.42 30.13 -1.45
N ALA A 441 16.75 30.12 -0.16
CA ALA A 441 18.12 30.15 0.32
C ALA A 441 18.60 28.71 0.52
N VAL A 442 19.60 28.27 -0.25
CA VAL A 442 20.04 26.88 -0.30
C VAL A 442 21.48 26.77 0.17
N THR A 443 21.71 25.91 1.15
CA THR A 443 23.03 25.38 1.47
C THR A 443 23.07 23.91 1.01
N GLY A 444 24.24 23.37 0.68
CA GLY A 444 24.35 21.96 0.31
C GLY A 444 23.96 21.61 -1.13
N GLY A 445 23.21 22.45 -1.84
CA GLY A 445 22.87 22.27 -3.26
C GLY A 445 21.54 21.55 -3.54
N ILE A 446 21.17 21.49 -4.82
CA ILE A 446 19.99 20.74 -5.32
C ILE A 446 20.47 19.74 -6.38
N PHE A 447 20.25 18.45 -6.12
CA PHE A 447 20.68 17.35 -6.99
C PHE A 447 19.49 16.52 -7.42
N LEU A 448 19.11 16.60 -8.68
CA LEU A 448 17.97 15.87 -9.22
C LEU A 448 18.47 14.89 -10.26
N ALA A 449 18.63 13.63 -9.85
CA ALA A 449 18.82 12.53 -10.76
C ALA A 449 17.48 11.81 -10.97
N ASN A 450 17.33 11.22 -12.16
CA ASN A 450 16.16 10.45 -12.54
C ASN A 450 16.56 9.20 -13.34
N LEU A 451 15.59 8.32 -13.57
CA LEU A 451 15.75 7.13 -14.41
C LEU A 451 16.10 7.53 -15.85
N SER A 452 17.08 6.84 -16.44
CA SER A 452 17.47 7.05 -17.84
C SER A 452 16.35 6.74 -18.83
N THR A 453 15.46 5.81 -18.48
CA THR A 453 14.30 5.41 -19.28
C THR A 453 13.09 6.33 -19.10
N GLN A 454 13.09 7.17 -18.06
CA GLN A 454 11.99 8.09 -17.75
C GLN A 454 12.54 9.43 -17.23
N PRO A 455 13.04 10.30 -18.12
CA PRO A 455 13.54 11.61 -17.72
C PRO A 455 12.45 12.49 -17.10
N ALA A 456 12.77 13.20 -16.02
CA ALA A 456 11.81 14.10 -15.37
C ALA A 456 11.53 15.35 -16.20
N SER A 457 10.27 15.71 -16.35
CA SER A 457 9.85 16.93 -17.04
C SER A 457 9.48 18.06 -16.07
N ARG A 458 9.53 19.30 -16.56
CA ARG A 458 9.04 20.51 -15.86
C ARG A 458 9.70 20.76 -14.50
N VAL A 459 11.01 20.50 -14.41
CA VAL A 459 11.84 20.93 -13.28
C VAL A 459 12.17 22.41 -13.44
N ALA A 460 11.88 23.21 -12.41
CA ALA A 460 12.19 24.63 -12.38
C ALA A 460 12.97 24.99 -11.11
N ILE A 461 14.17 25.53 -11.28
CA ILE A 461 15.04 26.06 -10.22
C ILE A 461 15.24 27.54 -10.53
N THR A 462 14.46 28.41 -9.89
CA THR A 462 14.38 29.83 -10.24
C THR A 462 14.61 30.78 -9.06
N GLY A 463 15.39 31.84 -9.27
CA GLY A 463 15.56 32.91 -8.29
C GLY A 463 16.15 32.47 -6.94
N ASN A 464 16.83 31.31 -6.87
CA ASN A 464 17.38 30.79 -5.63
C ASN A 464 18.77 31.40 -5.37
N THR A 465 19.13 31.54 -4.10
CA THR A 465 20.49 31.91 -3.67
C THR A 465 21.15 30.68 -3.06
N PHE A 466 22.26 30.24 -3.63
CA PHE A 466 23.05 29.12 -3.15
C PHE A 466 24.29 29.66 -2.42
N THR A 467 24.45 29.29 -1.16
CA THR A 467 25.70 29.53 -0.42
C THR A 467 26.50 28.24 -0.40
N SER A 468 27.81 28.33 -0.66
CA SER A 468 28.70 27.18 -0.94
C SER A 468 28.43 25.98 -0.02
N PRO A 469 28.22 24.78 -0.60
CA PRO A 469 27.96 23.57 0.15
C PRO A 469 29.20 23.03 0.88
N TYR A 470 28.92 22.29 1.96
CA TYR A 470 29.85 21.40 2.64
C TYR A 470 30.25 20.25 1.68
N SER A 471 31.53 19.85 1.75
CA SER A 471 32.16 18.70 1.09
C SER A 471 32.51 18.78 -0.41
N ALA A 472 33.62 18.12 -0.73
CA ALA A 472 34.32 18.11 -1.99
C ALA A 472 33.53 17.40 -3.12
N SER A 473 33.59 17.94 -4.34
CA SER A 473 33.18 17.38 -5.66
C SER A 473 31.72 17.51 -6.12
N GLU A 474 30.83 18.16 -5.37
CA GLU A 474 29.42 18.35 -5.79
C GLU A 474 29.14 19.76 -6.37
N SER A 475 28.27 19.82 -7.39
CA SER A 475 27.77 21.08 -7.98
C SER A 475 26.73 21.79 -7.10
N SER A 476 26.53 23.11 -7.22
CA SER A 476 25.41 23.76 -6.50
C SER A 476 24.04 23.33 -7.06
N ILE A 477 23.95 23.17 -8.38
CA ILE A 477 22.78 22.65 -9.08
C ILE A 477 23.25 21.47 -9.94
N GLY A 478 22.78 20.26 -9.64
CA GLY A 478 23.07 19.06 -10.42
C GLY A 478 21.78 18.46 -10.99
N LEU A 479 21.68 18.33 -12.31
CA LEU A 479 20.53 17.76 -13.00
C LEU A 479 20.97 16.61 -13.90
N SER A 480 20.33 15.46 -13.76
CA SER A 480 20.57 14.28 -14.59
C SER A 480 19.25 13.68 -15.05
N TYR A 481 19.18 13.33 -16.35
CA TYR A 481 17.99 12.75 -16.96
C TYR A 481 16.75 13.63 -16.77
N THR A 482 16.82 14.86 -17.28
CA THR A 482 15.69 15.81 -17.26
C THR A 482 15.32 16.26 -18.68
N THR A 483 14.06 16.66 -18.86
CA THR A 483 13.55 17.21 -20.12
C THR A 483 12.92 18.58 -19.89
N GLY A 484 13.47 19.61 -20.54
CA GLY A 484 12.95 20.97 -20.44
C GLY A 484 13.20 21.64 -19.10
N ALA A 485 14.27 21.28 -18.38
CA ALA A 485 14.60 21.87 -17.09
C ALA A 485 14.91 23.38 -17.24
N LEU A 486 14.39 24.20 -16.33
CA LEU A 486 14.62 25.64 -16.28
C LEU A 486 15.48 26.00 -15.06
N VAL A 487 16.69 26.52 -15.30
CA VAL A 487 17.60 27.06 -14.30
C VAL A 487 17.76 28.55 -14.56
N GLN A 488 16.98 29.38 -13.87
CA GLN A 488 16.86 30.80 -14.21
C GLN A 488 17.01 31.75 -13.02
N GLY A 489 17.76 32.84 -13.17
CA GLY A 489 17.77 33.90 -12.15
C GLY A 489 18.43 33.50 -10.83
N ASN A 490 19.16 32.39 -10.78
CA ASN A 490 19.79 31.91 -9.56
C ASN A 490 21.12 32.63 -9.31
N THR A 491 21.46 32.82 -8.04
CA THR A 491 22.75 33.33 -7.61
C THR A 491 23.50 32.23 -6.87
N VAL A 492 24.69 31.84 -7.34
CA VAL A 492 25.57 30.89 -6.65
C VAL A 492 26.74 31.66 -6.09
N ALA A 493 26.81 31.79 -4.76
CA ALA A 493 27.87 32.55 -4.09
C ALA A 493 29.25 31.84 -4.20
N PRO A 494 30.37 32.59 -4.07
CA PRO A 494 31.72 32.02 -4.15
C PRO A 494 31.94 30.89 -3.15
N SER A 495 32.63 29.83 -3.59
CA SER A 495 33.23 28.83 -2.69
C SER A 495 34.67 29.20 -2.40
N ILE A 496 35.01 29.47 -1.15
CA ILE A 496 36.39 29.86 -0.76
C ILE A 496 37.21 28.71 -0.17
N ASN A 497 36.61 27.53 0.07
CA ASN A 497 37.21 26.46 0.88
C ASN A 497 37.12 25.05 0.28
N SER A 498 36.90 24.88 -1.03
CA SER A 498 36.79 23.53 -1.60
C SER A 498 38.17 22.88 -1.79
N GLY A 499 38.41 21.77 -1.11
CA GLY A 499 39.52 20.85 -1.41
C GLY A 499 39.32 20.05 -2.70
N SER A 500 38.50 20.53 -3.64
CA SER A 500 38.05 19.80 -4.84
C SER A 500 37.59 20.73 -5.96
N GLU A 501 37.23 20.12 -7.09
CA GLU A 501 36.54 20.79 -8.19
C GLU A 501 35.25 21.47 -7.73
N VAL A 502 34.93 22.62 -8.32
CA VAL A 502 33.73 23.42 -8.02
C VAL A 502 32.94 23.59 -9.30
N THR A 503 31.67 23.22 -9.28
CA THR A 503 30.76 23.46 -10.40
C THR A 503 29.53 24.22 -9.92
N SER A 504 29.14 25.32 -10.57
CA SER A 504 27.90 26.01 -10.17
C SER A 504 26.68 25.24 -10.68
N VAL A 505 26.63 24.95 -11.99
CA VAL A 505 25.55 24.20 -12.62
C VAL A 505 26.13 23.03 -13.42
N ASN A 506 25.67 21.81 -13.14
CA ASN A 506 26.00 20.63 -13.90
C ASN A 506 24.72 19.98 -14.44
N VAL A 507 24.60 19.85 -15.76
CA VAL A 507 23.50 19.16 -16.43
C VAL A 507 24.05 18.02 -17.27
N THR A 508 23.57 16.80 -17.01
CA THR A 508 24.04 15.59 -17.69
C THR A 508 22.87 14.77 -18.24
N ASN A 509 23.07 14.09 -19.37
CA ASN A 509 22.09 13.16 -19.97
C ASN A 509 20.66 13.72 -20.08
N SER A 510 20.52 15.01 -20.43
CA SER A 510 19.24 15.71 -20.42
C SER A 510 18.86 16.23 -21.80
N SER A 511 17.65 16.76 -21.97
CA SER A 511 17.21 17.38 -23.22
C SER A 511 16.53 18.73 -23.00
N ASN A 512 16.81 19.67 -23.89
CA ASN A 512 16.23 21.01 -23.91
C ASN A 512 16.34 21.81 -22.57
N PRO A 513 17.44 21.71 -21.78
CA PRO A 513 17.56 22.55 -20.60
C PRO A 513 17.76 24.02 -20.99
N LYS A 514 17.19 24.92 -20.18
CA LYS A 514 17.38 26.37 -20.28
C LYS A 514 18.10 26.87 -19.04
N ILE A 515 19.31 27.37 -19.22
CA ILE A 515 20.17 27.90 -18.16
C ILE A 515 20.39 29.37 -18.46
N ASN A 516 19.61 30.27 -17.85
CA ASN A 516 19.64 31.68 -18.23
C ASN A 516 19.52 32.69 -17.09
N ASN A 517 20.09 33.89 -17.30
CA ASN A 517 20.03 34.99 -16.34
C ASN A 517 20.54 34.62 -14.94
N ASN A 518 21.49 33.68 -14.83
CA ASN A 518 22.07 33.30 -13.54
C ASN A 518 23.35 34.10 -13.25
N HIS A 519 23.64 34.31 -11.96
CA HIS A 519 24.88 34.88 -11.47
C HIS A 519 25.69 33.78 -10.76
N LEU A 520 26.70 33.24 -11.45
CA LEU A 520 27.40 32.03 -11.05
C LEU A 520 28.84 32.34 -10.66
N PHE A 521 29.18 32.15 -9.38
CA PHE A 521 30.55 32.26 -8.89
C PHE A 521 31.21 30.87 -8.79
N ALA A 522 32.17 30.60 -9.67
CA ALA A 522 32.95 29.37 -9.70
C ALA A 522 34.41 29.65 -9.28
N TYR A 523 34.63 29.82 -7.98
CA TYR A 523 35.96 29.98 -7.37
C TYR A 523 36.34 28.73 -6.57
N GLY A 524 37.61 28.35 -6.58
CA GLY A 524 38.09 27.16 -5.86
C GLY A 524 39.60 26.92 -6.03
N TYR A 525 40.15 25.98 -5.25
CA TYR A 525 41.57 25.61 -5.34
C TYR A 525 41.89 24.70 -6.55
N TYR A 526 40.92 23.91 -7.00
CA TYR A 526 41.04 22.94 -8.09
C TYR A 526 40.30 23.43 -9.34
N SER A 527 39.97 22.53 -10.28
CA SER A 527 39.24 22.90 -11.49
C SER A 527 37.89 23.55 -11.15
N THR A 528 37.56 24.64 -11.82
CA THR A 528 36.32 25.38 -11.59
C THR A 528 35.50 25.47 -12.86
N TYR A 529 34.19 25.33 -12.71
CA TYR A 529 33.25 25.33 -13.82
C TYR A 529 32.02 26.17 -13.46
N GLY A 530 31.70 27.19 -14.27
CA GLY A 530 30.43 27.90 -14.13
C GLY A 530 29.27 26.98 -14.49
N VAL A 531 29.26 26.53 -15.76
CA VAL A 531 28.26 25.60 -16.28
C VAL A 531 28.94 24.43 -16.98
N ILE A 532 28.56 23.20 -16.61
CA ILE A 532 28.89 21.98 -17.36
C ILE A 532 27.61 21.43 -17.96
N VAL A 533 27.67 21.13 -19.26
CA VAL A 533 26.63 20.38 -19.96
C VAL A 533 27.27 19.15 -20.62
N SER A 534 26.83 17.95 -20.25
CA SER A 534 27.38 16.69 -20.74
C SER A 534 26.30 15.77 -21.32
N SER A 535 26.52 15.16 -22.49
CA SER A 535 25.57 14.20 -23.09
C SER A 535 24.14 14.71 -23.14
N THR A 536 23.99 16.01 -23.43
CA THR A 536 22.72 16.74 -23.33
C THR A 536 22.39 17.37 -24.67
N VAL A 537 21.14 17.24 -25.09
CA VAL A 537 20.66 17.69 -26.41
C VAL A 537 19.96 19.04 -26.27
N ASN A 538 20.20 19.96 -27.20
CA ASN A 538 19.53 21.26 -27.30
C ASN A 538 19.59 22.14 -26.03
N ALA A 539 20.74 22.17 -25.35
CA ALA A 539 20.92 23.06 -24.20
C ALA A 539 20.97 24.54 -24.62
N GLU A 540 20.12 25.36 -24.02
CA GLU A 540 20.14 26.82 -24.16
C GLU A 540 20.88 27.42 -22.95
N ILE A 541 22.01 28.09 -23.19
CA ILE A 541 22.79 28.80 -22.17
C ILE A 541 22.88 30.28 -22.59
N SER A 542 22.13 31.16 -21.95
CA SER A 542 21.96 32.56 -22.36
C SER A 542 21.98 33.52 -21.16
N ASP A 543 22.48 34.74 -21.33
CA ASP A 543 22.39 35.83 -20.34
C ASP A 543 22.95 35.52 -18.93
N ASN A 544 23.84 34.53 -18.79
CA ASN A 544 24.47 34.22 -17.50
C ASN A 544 25.69 35.11 -17.26
N THR A 545 25.80 35.65 -16.05
CA THR A 545 27.04 36.24 -15.54
C THR A 545 27.83 35.16 -14.83
N ILE A 546 28.98 34.78 -15.39
CA ILE A 546 29.86 33.75 -14.81
C ILE A 546 31.17 34.40 -14.40
N GLN A 547 31.46 34.35 -13.12
CA GLN A 547 32.72 34.82 -12.54
C GLN A 547 33.44 33.63 -11.93
N GLY A 548 34.66 33.35 -12.37
CA GLY A 548 35.40 32.21 -11.86
C GLY A 548 36.91 32.35 -11.93
N GLY A 549 37.59 31.47 -11.20
CA GLY A 549 39.04 31.38 -11.16
C GLY A 549 39.52 30.23 -10.27
N CYS A 550 40.67 29.65 -10.59
CA CYS A 550 41.35 28.68 -9.76
C CYS A 550 42.51 29.36 -9.00
N TYR A 551 42.70 29.02 -7.71
CA TYR A 551 43.80 29.58 -6.91
C TYR A 551 45.14 28.84 -7.09
N SER A 552 45.13 27.63 -7.64
CA SER A 552 46.33 26.79 -7.80
C SER A 552 47.06 27.03 -9.12
N SER A 553 48.39 27.06 -9.06
CA SER A 553 49.29 27.34 -10.18
C SER A 553 49.72 26.12 -11.01
N SER A 554 49.21 24.91 -10.76
CA SER A 554 49.61 23.71 -11.52
C SER A 554 48.46 22.74 -11.80
N GLY A 555 48.17 22.50 -13.09
CA GLY A 555 47.41 21.34 -13.57
C GLY A 555 45.88 21.41 -13.51
N TYR A 556 45.29 22.54 -13.10
CA TYR A 556 43.83 22.71 -12.99
C TYR A 556 43.28 23.70 -14.02
N SER A 557 42.05 23.45 -14.48
CA SER A 557 41.40 24.28 -15.49
C SER A 557 40.22 25.06 -14.90
N SER A 558 40.06 26.31 -15.31
CA SER A 558 38.92 27.15 -14.98
C SER A 558 38.13 27.44 -16.25
N TYR A 559 36.91 26.93 -16.37
CA TYR A 559 36.02 27.18 -17.51
C TYR A 559 34.76 27.91 -17.07
N GLY A 560 34.39 28.97 -17.79
CA GLY A 560 33.07 29.58 -17.61
C GLY A 560 31.96 28.60 -18.01
N ILE A 561 32.05 28.07 -19.22
CA ILE A 561 31.13 27.06 -19.76
C ILE A 561 31.94 25.91 -20.36
N GLN A 562 31.56 24.68 -20.07
CA GLN A 562 32.11 23.48 -20.69
C GLN A 562 31.00 22.59 -21.23
N VAL A 563 31.13 22.17 -22.49
CA VAL A 563 30.22 21.25 -23.16
C VAL A 563 30.97 19.96 -23.50
N ARG A 564 30.49 18.79 -23.05
CA ARG A 564 31.13 17.48 -23.23
C ARG A 564 30.21 16.50 -23.95
N GLY A 565 30.74 15.81 -24.96
CA GLY A 565 30.12 14.65 -25.64
C GLY A 565 28.66 14.83 -26.06
N VAL A 566 28.41 15.16 -27.32
CA VAL A 566 27.05 15.16 -27.89
C VAL A 566 26.70 13.70 -28.20
N ALA A 567 25.72 13.11 -27.51
CA ALA A 567 25.08 11.93 -28.07
C ALA A 567 24.30 12.41 -29.29
N ALA A 568 24.67 11.91 -30.48
CA ALA A 568 24.01 12.19 -31.75
C ALA A 568 22.55 11.73 -31.73
#